data_AF-Q6J5E4-F1
#
_entry.id   AF-Q6J5E4-F1
#
_cell.length_a   1.000
_cell.length_b   1.000
_cell.length_c   1.000
_cell.angle_alpha   90.00
_cell.angle_beta   90.00
_cell.angle_gamma   90.00
#
_symmetry.space_group_name_H-M   'P 1'
#
loop_
_entity.id
_entity.type
_entity.pdbx_description
1 polymer ?
#
loop_
_entity_poly.entity_id
_entity_poly.type
_entity_poly.pdbx_seq_one_letter_code
_entity_poly.pdbx_strand_id
1 'polypeptide(L)'
;MSQKHVLEGLLRPPVEFFPAAVHGSCALVCCGAPWSLALNPLIGYGLGAAFAGMGVMRFRQGMEIVRYHRNLRRLPHYALTSRQIPVSKKALFLGRGFEWEPKHTQRLYDCFSANGQIYWKNGKWFKAARDYEKVHDNWLSRLTSMDSPLNPVRPLPPVGGIPVMHGVEPNERDIMLPLGDRGGHTLVFGTTGVGKTRFAEVLVTQDIHRGKTPEEREVVVFFDPKGDPDMLKRMYAEAKRAGRENEFYVFHLGHPEISARYNPVGRFGRISEVAGRISGQLSGAGNSAAFKEFAWRFV
;
A
#
# COMPACT_ATOMS: atom_id res chain seq x y z
N MET A 1 9.64 -21.38 26.65
CA MET A 1 10.04 -20.55 27.80
C MET A 1 9.66 -19.10 27.52
N SER A 2 9.13 -18.42 28.53
CA SER A 2 8.37 -17.16 28.47
C SER A 2 9.05 -16.02 27.71
N GLN A 3 8.54 -15.67 26.51
CA GLN A 3 8.79 -14.38 25.84
C GLN A 3 7.70 -13.34 26.16
N LYS A 4 6.98 -13.48 27.28
CA LYS A 4 5.76 -12.68 27.50
C LYS A 4 6.02 -11.19 27.81
N HIS A 5 7.27 -10.80 28.12
CA HIS A 5 7.64 -9.43 28.51
C HIS A 5 9.02 -8.94 28.03
N VAL A 6 9.69 -9.65 27.12
CA VAL A 6 10.96 -9.14 26.56
C VAL A 6 10.61 -8.24 25.39
N LEU A 7 10.94 -6.94 25.51
CA LEU A 7 10.94 -6.01 24.38
C LEU A 7 11.66 -6.69 23.20
N GLU A 8 10.95 -6.88 22.10
CA GLU A 8 11.46 -7.58 20.93
C GLU A 8 12.59 -6.76 20.29
N GLY A 9 13.84 -7.12 20.60
CA GLY A 9 15.03 -6.41 20.15
C GLY A 9 15.38 -6.71 18.69
N LEU A 10 14.60 -6.18 17.74
CA LEU A 10 14.88 -6.30 16.29
C LEU A 10 15.90 -5.26 15.78
N LEU A 11 16.07 -4.14 16.48
CA LEU A 11 17.03 -3.08 16.14
C LEU A 11 18.42 -3.38 16.73
N ARG A 12 19.02 -4.49 16.33
CA ARG A 12 20.36 -4.92 16.73
C ARG A 12 21.11 -5.58 15.57
N PRO A 13 22.44 -5.71 15.61
CA PRO A 13 23.18 -6.49 14.61
C PRO A 13 22.71 -7.97 14.56
N PRO A 14 22.72 -8.61 13.37
CA PRO A 14 22.31 -10.00 13.20
C PRO A 14 23.41 -10.97 13.67
N VAL A 15 23.62 -11.02 14.99
CA VAL A 15 24.66 -11.86 15.64
C VAL A 15 24.43 -13.36 15.48
N GLU A 16 23.24 -13.78 15.05
CA GLU A 16 22.88 -15.18 14.80
C GLU A 16 23.72 -15.83 13.69
N PHE A 17 24.35 -15.04 12.82
CA PHE A 17 25.26 -15.57 11.82
C PHE A 17 26.54 -16.17 12.41
N PHE A 18 26.99 -15.72 13.60
CA PHE A 18 28.14 -16.31 14.28
C PHE A 18 27.89 -17.78 14.67
N PRO A 19 26.86 -18.12 15.47
CA PRO A 19 26.57 -19.51 15.76
C PRO A 19 26.17 -20.27 14.48
N ALA A 20 25.48 -19.66 13.51
CA ALA A 20 25.18 -20.35 12.25
C ALA A 20 26.46 -20.83 11.52
N ALA A 21 27.48 -19.96 11.46
CA ALA A 21 28.78 -20.31 10.88
C ALA A 21 29.50 -21.40 11.70
N VAL A 22 29.53 -21.30 13.04
CA VAL A 22 30.15 -22.33 13.89
C VAL A 22 29.48 -23.69 13.72
N HIS A 23 28.14 -23.75 13.75
CA HIS A 23 27.40 -25.00 13.53
C HIS A 23 27.62 -25.53 12.10
N GLY A 24 27.68 -24.66 11.09
CA GLY A 24 28.03 -25.04 9.72
C GLY A 24 29.43 -25.65 9.63
N SER A 25 30.43 -25.05 10.27
CA SER A 25 31.79 -25.57 10.33
C SER A 25 31.85 -26.92 11.07
N CYS A 26 31.17 -27.07 12.20
CA CYS A 26 31.08 -28.36 12.90
C CYS A 26 30.44 -29.43 12.02
N ALA A 27 29.37 -29.09 11.29
CA ALA A 27 28.73 -30.01 10.37
C ALA A 27 29.68 -30.47 9.25
N LEU A 28 30.44 -29.54 8.67
CA LEU A 28 31.45 -29.84 7.65
C LEU A 28 32.55 -30.77 8.18
N VAL A 29 33.04 -30.54 9.39
CA VAL A 29 34.06 -31.41 10.02
C VAL A 29 33.50 -32.79 10.33
N CYS A 30 32.30 -32.89 10.91
CA CYS A 30 31.66 -34.17 11.23
C CYS A 30 31.41 -35.03 9.98
N CYS A 31 31.09 -34.42 8.82
CA CYS A 31 30.86 -35.14 7.58
C CYS A 31 32.13 -35.39 6.76
N GLY A 32 33.05 -34.42 6.70
CA GLY A 32 34.23 -34.45 5.83
C GLY A 32 35.48 -35.04 6.48
N ALA A 33 35.59 -34.99 7.81
CA ALA A 33 36.72 -35.51 8.57
C ALA A 33 36.30 -36.14 9.92
N PRO A 34 35.37 -37.11 9.96
CA PRO A 34 34.93 -37.72 11.21
C PRO A 34 36.07 -38.35 12.03
N TRP A 35 37.13 -38.81 11.35
CA TRP A 35 38.33 -39.37 12.00
C TRP A 35 39.07 -38.35 12.89
N SER A 36 39.02 -37.05 12.57
CA SER A 36 39.69 -36.02 13.38
C SER A 36 39.01 -35.82 14.75
N LEU A 37 37.78 -36.30 14.89
CA LEU A 37 36.98 -36.27 16.12
C LEU A 37 36.88 -37.65 16.77
N ALA A 38 37.64 -38.64 16.28
CA ALA A 38 37.53 -40.05 16.68
C ALA A 38 36.09 -40.60 16.57
N LEU A 39 35.32 -40.13 15.58
CA LEU A 39 33.95 -40.56 15.33
C LEU A 39 33.90 -41.64 14.26
N ASN A 40 33.01 -42.63 14.47
CA ASN A 40 32.59 -43.51 13.38
C ASN A 40 31.86 -42.68 12.31
N PRO A 41 32.09 -42.90 11.00
CA PRO A 41 31.43 -42.14 9.92
C PRO A 41 29.91 -42.04 10.03
N LEU A 42 29.21 -43.10 10.46
CA LEU A 42 27.74 -43.07 10.63
C LEU A 42 27.32 -42.10 11.73
N ILE A 43 28.04 -42.07 12.85
CA ILE A 43 27.82 -41.14 13.96
C ILE A 43 28.20 -39.72 13.52
N GLY A 44 29.28 -39.58 12.75
CA GLY A 44 29.72 -38.33 12.13
C GLY A 44 28.64 -37.70 11.26
N TYR A 45 28.01 -38.47 10.36
CA TYR A 45 26.90 -37.97 9.55
C TYR A 45 25.67 -37.59 10.39
N GLY A 46 25.34 -38.37 11.43
CA GLY A 46 24.24 -38.06 12.34
C GLY A 46 24.45 -36.72 13.08
N LEU A 47 25.63 -36.52 13.67
CA LEU A 47 26.00 -35.26 14.32
C LEU A 47 26.11 -34.10 13.33
N GLY A 48 26.66 -34.36 12.14
CA GLY A 48 26.75 -33.39 11.06
C GLY A 48 25.37 -32.87 10.64
N ALA A 49 24.39 -33.76 10.50
CA ALA A 49 23.00 -33.39 10.20
C ALA A 49 22.38 -32.54 11.33
N ALA A 50 22.61 -32.90 12.60
CA ALA A 50 22.13 -32.13 13.74
C ALA A 50 22.74 -30.71 13.78
N PHE A 51 24.06 -30.59 13.58
CA PHE A 51 24.73 -29.30 13.48
C PHE A 51 24.25 -28.49 12.28
N ALA A 52 24.08 -29.11 11.12
CA ALA A 52 23.53 -28.44 9.94
C ALA A 52 22.11 -27.91 10.21
N GLY A 53 21.24 -28.70 10.86
CA GLY A 53 19.90 -28.28 11.24
C GLY A 53 19.90 -27.06 12.18
N MET A 54 20.75 -27.06 13.21
CA MET A 54 20.93 -25.91 14.10
C MET A 54 21.51 -24.69 13.36
N GLY A 55 22.48 -24.90 12.46
CA GLY A 55 23.07 -23.86 11.63
C GLY A 55 22.03 -23.18 10.74
N VAL A 56 21.19 -23.96 10.05
CA VAL A 56 20.08 -23.44 9.23
C VAL A 56 19.07 -22.67 10.07
N MET A 57 18.72 -23.17 11.26
CA MET A 57 17.81 -22.47 12.17
C MET A 57 18.37 -21.11 12.59
N ARG A 58 19.65 -21.03 13.00
CA ARG A 58 20.29 -19.77 13.37
C ARG A 58 20.44 -18.82 12.17
N PHE A 59 20.77 -19.35 11.00
CA PHE A 59 20.83 -18.57 9.77
C PHE A 59 19.48 -17.92 9.45
N ARG A 60 18.37 -18.67 9.57
CA ARG A 60 17.01 -18.13 9.37
C ARG A 60 16.69 -16.99 10.34
N GLN A 61 17.02 -17.14 11.62
CA GLN A 61 16.85 -16.09 12.63
C GLN A 61 17.65 -14.82 12.28
N GLY A 62 18.91 -14.96 11.84
CA GLY A 62 19.71 -13.82 11.38
C GLY A 62 19.12 -13.14 10.13
N MET A 63 18.60 -13.94 9.19
CA MET A 63 17.95 -13.44 7.98
C MET A 63 16.65 -12.68 8.26
N GLU A 64 15.91 -13.02 9.32
CA GLU A 64 14.72 -12.28 9.75
C GLU A 64 15.08 -10.86 10.18
N ILE A 65 16.16 -10.68 10.94
CA ILE A 65 16.67 -9.36 11.36
C ILE A 65 17.11 -8.54 10.15
N VAL A 66 17.87 -9.15 9.24
CA VAL A 66 18.31 -8.49 7.99
C VAL A 66 17.12 -8.07 7.14
N ARG A 67 16.10 -8.94 7.02
CA ARG A 67 14.86 -8.63 6.30
C ARG A 67 14.12 -7.46 6.95
N TYR A 68 14.02 -7.45 8.28
CA TYR A 68 13.40 -6.35 9.02
C TYR A 68 14.12 -5.03 8.75
N HIS A 69 15.45 -4.97 8.88
CA HIS A 69 16.22 -3.75 8.59
C HIS A 69 16.09 -3.28 7.14
N ARG A 70 16.07 -4.22 6.20
CA ARG A 70 15.86 -3.90 4.78
C ARG A 70 14.48 -3.28 4.56
N ASN A 71 13.45 -3.82 5.21
CA ASN A 71 12.07 -3.33 5.14
C ASN A 71 11.94 -1.90 5.71
N LEU A 72 12.66 -1.59 6.79
CA LEU A 72 12.70 -0.25 7.38
C LEU A 72 13.32 0.81 6.46
N ARG A 73 14.28 0.43 5.62
CA ARG A 73 14.98 1.36 4.71
C ARG A 73 14.24 1.57 3.39
N ARG A 74 13.64 0.51 2.86
CA ARG A 74 13.09 0.49 1.51
C ARG A 74 11.77 -0.27 1.49
N LEU A 75 10.69 0.45 1.20
CA LEU A 75 9.40 -0.18 0.96
C LEU A 75 9.46 -1.11 -0.24
N PRO A 76 8.79 -2.28 -0.17
CA PRO A 76 8.59 -3.10 -1.35
C PRO A 76 7.78 -2.30 -2.39
N HIS A 77 8.17 -2.39 -3.66
CA HIS A 77 7.35 -1.83 -4.72
C HIS A 77 6.11 -2.72 -4.88
N TYR A 78 4.94 -2.17 -4.59
CA TYR A 78 3.67 -2.85 -4.73
C TYR A 78 2.88 -2.26 -5.91
N ALA A 79 2.56 -3.12 -6.87
CA ALA A 79 1.79 -2.77 -8.05
C ALA A 79 0.75 -3.86 -8.33
N LEU A 80 -0.42 -3.42 -8.79
CA LEU A 80 -1.53 -4.29 -9.13
C LEU A 80 -2.05 -3.95 -10.53
N THR A 81 -2.27 -4.98 -11.34
CA THR A 81 -3.13 -4.87 -12.51
C THR A 81 -4.60 -4.96 -12.10
N SER A 82 -5.53 -4.46 -12.93
CA SER A 82 -6.96 -4.51 -12.62
C SER A 82 -7.47 -5.93 -12.28
N ARG A 83 -6.93 -6.95 -12.94
CA ARG A 83 -7.31 -8.37 -12.70
C ARG A 83 -6.82 -8.92 -11.37
N GLN A 84 -5.77 -8.33 -10.81
CA GLN A 84 -5.20 -8.73 -9.51
C GLN A 84 -5.90 -8.04 -8.34
N ILE A 85 -6.72 -7.02 -8.59
CA ILE A 85 -7.51 -6.37 -7.53
C ILE A 85 -8.58 -7.37 -7.08
N PRO A 86 -8.56 -7.84 -5.83
CA PRO A 86 -9.51 -8.82 -5.36
C PRO A 86 -10.90 -8.18 -5.24
N VAL A 87 -11.90 -8.83 -5.81
CA VAL A 87 -13.30 -8.42 -5.71
C VAL A 87 -14.04 -9.40 -4.82
N SER A 88 -14.63 -8.91 -3.74
CA SER A 88 -15.39 -9.72 -2.78
C SER A 88 -16.83 -9.21 -2.64
N LYS A 89 -17.77 -10.15 -2.43
CA LYS A 89 -19.16 -9.84 -2.09
C LYS A 89 -19.36 -9.45 -0.61
N LYS A 90 -18.30 -9.55 0.21
CA LYS A 90 -18.37 -9.33 1.68
C LYS A 90 -17.52 -8.18 2.17
N ALA A 91 -16.45 -7.84 1.44
CA ALA A 91 -15.52 -6.79 1.85
C ALA A 91 -14.90 -6.06 0.65
N LEU A 92 -14.40 -4.85 0.92
CA LEU A 92 -13.67 -3.99 0.00
C LEU A 92 -12.18 -4.02 0.35
N PHE A 93 -11.34 -4.42 -0.58
CA PHE A 93 -9.90 -4.39 -0.44
C PHE A 93 -9.38 -2.95 -0.46
N LEU A 94 -8.55 -2.61 0.53
CA LEU A 94 -7.95 -1.29 0.67
C LEU A 94 -6.49 -1.26 0.22
N GLY A 95 -5.79 -2.39 0.27
CA GLY A 95 -4.36 -2.46 0.02
C GLY A 95 -3.67 -3.50 0.90
N ARG A 96 -2.34 -3.49 0.85
CA ARG A 96 -1.49 -4.28 1.73
C ARG A 96 -1.16 -3.48 3.00
N GLY A 97 -1.14 -4.17 4.13
CA GLY A 97 -0.81 -3.56 5.40
C GLY A 97 -0.97 -4.56 6.55
N PHE A 98 -1.16 -4.05 7.75
CA PHE A 98 -1.30 -4.85 8.95
C PHE A 98 -2.20 -4.13 9.95
N GLU A 99 -2.74 -4.87 10.90
CA GLU A 99 -3.48 -4.29 12.01
C GLU A 99 -2.49 -3.59 12.95
N TRP A 100 -2.77 -2.33 13.26
CA TRP A 100 -1.88 -1.57 14.12
C TRP A 100 -2.06 -2.02 15.57
N GLU A 101 -0.95 -2.38 16.22
CA GLU A 101 -0.93 -2.96 17.57
C GLU A 101 0.11 -2.18 18.39
N PRO A 102 0.05 -2.23 19.73
CA PRO A 102 1.04 -1.55 20.58
C PRO A 102 2.50 -1.87 20.25
N LYS A 103 2.79 -3.10 19.79
CA LYS A 103 4.13 -3.51 19.33
C LYS A 103 4.63 -2.66 18.15
N HIS A 104 3.74 -2.28 17.23
CA HIS A 104 4.09 -1.45 16.06
C HIS A 104 4.43 -0.03 16.49
N THR A 105 3.68 0.53 17.45
CA THR A 105 4.00 1.83 18.07
C THR A 105 5.37 1.81 18.75
N GLN A 106 5.66 0.75 19.52
CA GLN A 106 6.95 0.57 20.18
C GLN A 106 8.08 0.46 19.15
N ARG A 107 7.94 -0.41 18.14
CA ARG A 107 8.92 -0.55 17.05
C ARG A 107 9.18 0.77 16.34
N LEU A 108 8.12 1.55 16.08
CA LEU A 108 8.23 2.86 15.45
C LEU A 108 9.01 3.82 16.34
N TYR A 109 8.65 3.92 17.63
CA TYR A 109 9.36 4.74 18.61
C TYR A 109 10.84 4.39 18.68
N ASP A 110 11.17 3.10 18.76
CA ASP A 110 12.54 2.62 18.83
C ASP A 110 13.33 2.98 17.57
N CYS A 111 12.71 2.96 16.39
CA CYS A 111 13.35 3.39 15.14
C CYS A 111 13.73 4.89 15.18
N PHE A 112 12.94 5.74 15.83
CA PHE A 112 13.23 7.17 15.95
C PHE A 112 14.21 7.52 17.07
N SER A 113 14.49 6.59 17.99
CA SER A 113 15.53 6.74 19.01
C SER A 113 16.93 6.95 18.40
N ALA A 114 17.86 7.55 19.17
CA ALA A 114 19.24 7.78 18.73
C ALA A 114 19.93 6.50 18.23
N ASN A 115 19.71 5.38 18.93
CA ASN A 115 20.28 4.08 18.58
C ASN A 115 19.56 3.40 17.42
N GLY A 116 18.27 3.67 17.21
CA GLY A 116 17.47 3.05 16.14
C GLY A 116 17.68 3.67 14.76
N GLN A 117 18.03 4.96 14.70
CA GLN A 117 18.16 5.70 13.44
C GLN A 117 19.18 5.10 12.47
N ILE A 118 20.20 4.40 12.97
CA ILE A 118 21.22 3.74 12.16
C ILE A 118 20.63 2.62 11.26
N TYR A 119 19.51 2.02 11.66
CA TYR A 119 18.92 0.89 10.94
C TYR A 119 18.05 1.32 9.77
N TRP A 120 17.43 2.50 9.80
CA TRP A 120 16.52 2.94 8.74
C TRP A 120 17.00 4.16 7.96
N LYS A 121 17.86 5.02 8.52
CA LYS A 121 18.40 6.17 7.77
C LYS A 121 19.38 5.69 6.70
N ASN A 122 19.34 6.36 5.55
CA ASN A 122 20.28 6.12 4.47
C ASN A 122 21.72 6.49 4.87
N GLY A 123 22.65 5.57 4.62
CA GLY A 123 24.06 5.72 4.93
C GLY A 123 24.78 6.76 4.07
N LYS A 124 26.03 7.08 4.44
CA LYS A 124 26.86 8.09 3.74
C LYS A 124 27.06 7.77 2.26
N TRP A 125 27.30 6.50 1.93
CA TRP A 125 27.50 6.05 0.54
C TRP A 125 26.26 6.21 -0.34
N PHE A 126 25.07 5.95 0.21
CA PHE A 126 23.83 6.16 -0.52
C PHE A 126 23.65 7.65 -0.86
N LYS A 127 23.89 8.54 0.11
CA LYS A 127 23.81 9.99 -0.10
C LYS A 127 24.83 10.46 -1.14
N ALA A 128 26.09 10.03 -1.02
CA ALA A 128 27.15 10.34 -1.97
C ALA A 128 26.79 9.89 -3.41
N ALA A 129 26.20 8.70 -3.57
CA ALA A 129 25.74 8.22 -4.87
C ALA A 129 24.59 9.10 -5.43
N ARG A 130 23.60 9.46 -4.60
CA ARG A 130 22.51 10.36 -5.03
C ARG A 130 23.00 11.75 -5.38
N ASP A 131 23.98 12.28 -4.65
CA ASP A 131 24.56 13.60 -4.93
C ASP A 131 25.42 13.59 -6.20
N TYR A 132 26.15 12.50 -6.45
CA TYR A 132 26.90 12.31 -7.69
C TYR A 132 25.99 12.27 -8.93
N GLU A 133 24.88 11.52 -8.85
CA GLU A 133 23.89 11.38 -9.92
C GLU A 133 23.19 12.68 -10.31
N LYS A 134 23.11 13.67 -9.41
CA LYS A 134 22.55 14.99 -9.72
C LYS A 134 23.42 15.80 -10.68
N VAL A 135 24.72 15.56 -10.66
CA VAL A 135 25.71 16.38 -11.37
C VAL A 135 26.25 15.65 -12.61
N HIS A 136 26.25 14.32 -12.62
CA HIS A 136 26.89 13.52 -13.67
C HIS A 136 25.92 12.55 -14.34
N ASP A 137 25.89 12.56 -15.68
CA ASP A 137 25.24 11.53 -16.51
C ASP A 137 26.31 10.72 -17.26
N ASN A 138 26.79 9.64 -16.64
CA ASN A 138 27.83 8.77 -17.17
C ASN A 138 27.58 7.30 -16.80
N TRP A 139 28.48 6.41 -17.18
CA TRP A 139 28.34 4.97 -16.92
C TRP A 139 28.23 4.64 -15.42
N LEU A 140 28.89 5.40 -14.55
CA LEU A 140 28.87 5.19 -13.11
C LEU A 140 27.52 5.61 -12.52
N SER A 141 26.99 6.78 -12.90
CA SER A 141 25.67 7.22 -12.44
C SER A 141 24.54 6.33 -12.96
N ARG A 142 24.68 5.76 -14.17
CA ARG A 142 23.78 4.69 -14.68
C ARG A 142 23.86 3.41 -13.85
N LEU A 143 25.04 3.01 -13.40
CA LEU A 143 25.21 1.83 -12.54
C LEU A 143 24.62 2.06 -11.13
N THR A 144 24.88 3.22 -10.51
CA THR A 144 24.39 3.52 -9.16
C THR A 144 22.89 3.83 -9.12
N SER A 145 22.31 4.32 -10.21
CA SER A 145 20.86 4.53 -10.37
C SER A 145 20.09 3.28 -10.80
N MET A 146 20.77 2.15 -11.05
CA MET A 146 20.10 0.92 -11.44
C MET A 146 19.26 0.34 -10.30
N ASP A 147 17.98 0.06 -10.56
CA ASP A 147 17.08 -0.57 -9.59
C ASP A 147 17.30 -2.09 -9.49
N SER A 148 18.47 -2.50 -8.96
CA SER A 148 18.86 -3.92 -8.83
C SER A 148 19.07 -4.33 -7.37
N PRO A 149 18.66 -5.54 -6.94
CA PRO A 149 19.02 -6.10 -5.63
C PRO A 149 20.53 -6.21 -5.39
N LEU A 150 21.34 -6.25 -6.45
CA LEU A 150 22.80 -6.30 -6.38
C LEU A 150 23.43 -4.92 -6.19
N ASN A 151 22.67 -3.84 -6.38
CA ASN A 151 23.16 -2.48 -6.19
C ASN A 151 23.21 -2.14 -4.69
N PRO A 152 24.40 -1.92 -4.08
CA PRO A 152 24.52 -1.60 -2.66
C PRO A 152 23.93 -0.22 -2.30
N VAL A 153 23.77 0.67 -3.28
CA VAL A 153 23.18 2.01 -3.15
C VAL A 153 21.87 2.14 -3.95
N ARG A 154 21.14 1.03 -4.10
CA ARG A 154 19.89 0.93 -4.88
C ARG A 154 18.93 2.12 -4.64
N PRO A 155 18.52 2.88 -5.69
CA PRO A 155 17.64 4.07 -5.57
C PRO A 155 16.34 3.72 -4.87
N LEU A 156 15.85 4.52 -3.92
CA LEU A 156 14.53 4.28 -3.31
C LEU A 156 13.42 4.21 -4.37
N PRO A 157 12.37 3.38 -4.17
CA PRO A 157 11.24 3.33 -5.09
C PRO A 157 10.57 4.72 -5.19
N PRO A 158 9.91 5.05 -6.30
CA PRO A 158 9.26 6.34 -6.53
C PRO A 158 7.92 6.46 -5.76
N VAL A 159 7.90 5.98 -4.52
CA VAL A 159 6.76 6.10 -3.60
C VAL A 159 7.14 7.08 -2.48
N GLY A 160 6.26 8.02 -2.19
CA GLY A 160 6.45 8.96 -1.10
C GLY A 160 6.24 8.32 0.28
N GLY A 161 6.31 9.14 1.33
CA GLY A 161 6.10 8.73 2.70
C GLY A 161 7.37 8.33 3.45
N ILE A 162 7.21 7.90 4.70
CA ILE A 162 8.31 7.48 5.57
C ILE A 162 8.35 5.94 5.55
N PRO A 163 9.40 5.31 4.99
CA PRO A 163 9.47 3.85 4.86
C PRO A 163 9.28 3.11 6.18
N VAL A 164 9.74 3.69 7.29
CA VAL A 164 9.61 3.11 8.63
C VAL A 164 8.16 2.83 9.02
N MET A 165 7.20 3.68 8.63
CA MET A 165 5.79 3.55 9.04
C MET A 165 5.18 2.23 8.59
N HIS A 166 5.49 1.78 7.37
CA HIS A 166 5.13 0.44 6.88
C HIS A 166 6.19 -0.60 7.27
N GLY A 167 7.46 -0.18 7.33
CA GLY A 167 8.61 -1.03 7.57
C GLY A 167 8.59 -1.81 8.89
N VAL A 168 7.90 -1.27 9.92
CA VAL A 168 7.80 -1.87 11.26
C VAL A 168 7.08 -3.22 11.29
N GLU A 169 6.36 -3.61 10.23
CA GLU A 169 5.83 -4.96 10.09
C GLU A 169 6.11 -5.49 8.67
N PRO A 170 7.09 -6.40 8.51
CA PRO A 170 7.40 -6.99 7.21
C PRO A 170 6.31 -7.89 6.64
N ASN A 171 5.45 -8.46 7.48
CA ASN A 171 4.44 -9.42 7.07
C ASN A 171 3.10 -8.71 6.83
N GLU A 172 3.06 -7.89 5.78
CA GLU A 172 1.81 -7.30 5.34
C GLU A 172 0.84 -8.38 4.85
N ARG A 173 -0.46 -8.12 5.01
CA ARG A 173 -1.59 -8.89 4.52
C ARG A 173 -2.55 -7.98 3.77
N ASP A 174 -3.52 -8.57 3.10
CA ASP A 174 -4.59 -7.80 2.46
C ASP A 174 -5.49 -7.21 3.54
N ILE A 175 -5.69 -5.90 3.48
CA ILE A 175 -6.57 -5.16 4.38
C ILE A 175 -7.92 -5.00 3.70
N MET A 176 -8.95 -5.48 4.38
CA MET A 176 -10.32 -5.57 3.88
C MET A 176 -11.24 -4.78 4.80
N LEU A 177 -12.08 -3.92 4.22
CA LEU A 177 -13.17 -3.23 4.89
C LEU A 177 -14.47 -4.00 4.68
N PRO A 178 -15.14 -4.52 5.72
CA PRO A 178 -16.45 -5.16 5.55
C PRO A 178 -17.45 -4.24 4.84
N LEU A 179 -18.25 -4.77 3.91
CA LEU A 179 -19.18 -3.93 3.15
C LEU A 179 -20.28 -3.32 4.02
N GLY A 180 -20.70 -4.02 5.09
CA GLY A 180 -21.66 -3.49 6.06
C GLY A 180 -21.18 -2.21 6.76
N ASP A 181 -19.86 -2.03 6.90
CA ASP A 181 -19.28 -0.88 7.58
C ASP A 181 -19.19 0.36 6.66
N ARG A 182 -19.41 0.21 5.34
CA ARG A 182 -19.35 1.33 4.38
C ARG A 182 -20.41 2.41 4.63
N GLY A 183 -21.50 2.07 5.32
CA GLY A 183 -22.49 3.05 5.76
C GLY A 183 -21.91 4.14 6.66
N GLY A 184 -20.79 3.87 7.36
CA GLY A 184 -20.08 4.86 8.17
C GLY A 184 -19.30 5.91 7.37
N HIS A 185 -19.27 5.81 6.04
CA HIS A 185 -18.47 6.63 5.14
C HIS A 185 -16.96 6.52 5.37
N THR A 186 -16.16 7.00 4.43
CA THR A 186 -14.70 6.94 4.53
C THR A 186 -14.10 8.25 4.04
N LEU A 187 -13.25 8.83 4.87
CA LEU A 187 -12.53 10.06 4.54
C LEU A 187 -11.05 9.74 4.33
N VAL A 188 -10.54 10.07 3.15
CA VAL A 188 -9.15 9.81 2.76
C VAL A 188 -8.41 11.15 2.67
N PHE A 189 -7.49 11.37 3.60
CA PHE A 189 -6.66 12.57 3.64
C PHE A 189 -5.34 12.37 2.88
N GLY A 190 -4.82 13.46 2.32
CA GLY A 190 -3.50 13.48 1.73
C GLY A 190 -3.27 14.68 0.81
N THR A 191 -2.03 15.03 0.55
CA THR A 191 -1.64 16.09 -0.40
C THR A 191 -1.68 15.58 -1.85
N THR A 192 -1.43 16.43 -2.84
CA THR A 192 -1.34 16.00 -4.25
C THR A 192 -0.15 15.07 -4.46
N GLY A 193 -0.31 14.01 -5.25
CA GLY A 193 0.77 13.06 -5.56
C GLY A 193 0.97 11.91 -4.56
N VAL A 194 0.25 11.89 -3.43
CA VAL A 194 0.43 10.83 -2.40
C VAL A 194 -0.37 9.55 -2.67
N GLY A 195 -1.08 9.47 -3.79
CA GLY A 195 -1.80 8.26 -4.20
C GLY A 195 -3.32 8.25 -3.96
N LYS A 196 -3.95 9.38 -3.60
CA LYS A 196 -5.43 9.46 -3.42
C LYS A 196 -6.22 8.94 -4.63
N THR A 197 -5.85 9.38 -5.84
CA THR A 197 -6.50 8.92 -7.08
C THR A 197 -6.26 7.42 -7.30
N ARG A 198 -5.05 6.92 -7.04
CA ARG A 198 -4.73 5.49 -7.17
C ARG A 198 -5.52 4.63 -6.18
N PHE A 199 -5.73 5.12 -4.95
CA PHE A 199 -6.61 4.46 -4.00
C PHE A 199 -8.07 4.45 -4.48
N ALA A 200 -8.57 5.59 -4.98
CA ALA A 200 -9.90 5.67 -5.56
C ALA A 200 -10.10 4.70 -6.75
N GLU A 201 -9.10 4.56 -7.63
CA GLU A 201 -9.12 3.57 -8.72
C GLU A 201 -9.29 2.14 -8.20
N VAL A 202 -8.63 1.78 -7.09
CA VAL A 202 -8.77 0.46 -6.46
C VAL A 202 -10.19 0.24 -5.94
N LEU A 203 -10.78 1.23 -5.27
CA LEU A 203 -12.15 1.11 -4.75
C LEU A 203 -13.18 1.03 -5.88
N VAL A 204 -13.08 1.94 -6.85
CA VAL A 204 -14.01 2.02 -7.99
C VAL A 204 -13.93 0.78 -8.87
N THR A 205 -12.72 0.24 -9.10
CA THR A 205 -12.58 -1.02 -9.84
C THR A 205 -13.36 -2.14 -9.15
N GLN A 206 -13.25 -2.28 -7.84
CA GLN A 206 -13.97 -3.33 -7.11
C GLN A 206 -15.49 -3.17 -7.18
N ASP A 207 -15.98 -1.94 -7.03
CA ASP A 207 -17.41 -1.66 -7.04
C ASP A 207 -18.00 -1.88 -8.44
N ILE A 208 -17.32 -1.46 -9.52
CA ILE A 208 -17.76 -1.72 -10.90
C ILE A 208 -17.89 -3.23 -11.18
N HIS A 209 -16.95 -4.02 -10.67
CA HIS A 209 -16.90 -5.47 -10.90
C HIS A 209 -17.75 -6.28 -9.91
N ARG A 210 -18.33 -5.66 -8.87
CA ARG A 210 -19.15 -6.36 -7.88
C ARG A 210 -20.58 -6.56 -8.40
N GLY A 211 -21.06 -7.79 -8.27
CA GLY A 211 -22.42 -8.20 -8.65
C GLY A 211 -22.54 -8.58 -10.13
N LYS A 212 -23.33 -9.62 -10.43
CA LYS A 212 -23.54 -10.07 -11.82
C LYS A 212 -24.89 -9.65 -12.37
N THR A 213 -25.92 -9.65 -11.52
CA THR A 213 -27.28 -9.24 -11.89
C THR A 213 -27.51 -7.76 -11.56
N PRO A 214 -28.49 -7.10 -12.17
CA PRO A 214 -28.82 -5.70 -11.87
C PRO A 214 -29.07 -5.43 -10.37
N GLU A 215 -29.63 -6.40 -9.65
CA GLU A 215 -29.97 -6.29 -8.23
C GLU A 215 -28.74 -6.47 -7.32
N GLU A 216 -27.72 -7.20 -7.78
CA GLU A 216 -26.47 -7.40 -7.04
C GLU A 216 -25.40 -6.34 -7.35
N ARG A 217 -25.55 -5.62 -8.46
CA ARG A 217 -24.53 -4.68 -8.96
C ARG A 217 -24.49 -3.43 -8.10
N GLU A 218 -23.28 -2.99 -7.79
CA GLU A 218 -23.07 -1.69 -7.16
C GLU A 218 -23.21 -0.57 -8.21
N VAL A 219 -23.71 0.56 -7.75
CA VAL A 219 -23.73 1.82 -8.51
C VAL A 219 -22.58 2.69 -8.04
N VAL A 220 -21.74 3.12 -8.98
CA VAL A 220 -20.60 3.99 -8.69
C VAL A 220 -20.83 5.35 -9.31
N VAL A 221 -20.82 6.39 -8.47
CA VAL A 221 -20.83 7.79 -8.90
C VAL A 221 -19.51 8.41 -8.48
N PHE A 222 -18.78 8.97 -9.44
CA PHE A 222 -17.47 9.58 -9.21
C PHE A 222 -17.50 11.06 -9.59
N PHE A 223 -17.23 11.93 -8.62
CA PHE A 223 -17.12 13.36 -8.83
C PHE A 223 -15.64 13.74 -8.91
N ASP A 224 -15.20 14.20 -10.07
CA ASP A 224 -13.84 14.65 -10.28
C ASP A 224 -13.77 16.16 -10.57
N PRO A 225 -13.49 16.99 -9.56
CA PRO A 225 -13.35 18.43 -9.77
C PRO A 225 -12.08 18.78 -10.56
N LYS A 226 -11.13 17.86 -10.70
CA LYS A 226 -9.86 18.10 -11.41
C LYS A 226 -9.94 17.77 -12.89
N GLY A 227 -10.92 16.97 -13.30
CA GLY A 227 -11.05 16.49 -14.68
C GLY A 227 -9.90 15.59 -15.10
N ASP A 228 -9.47 14.66 -14.23
CA ASP A 228 -8.42 13.68 -14.50
C ASP A 228 -8.87 12.71 -15.61
N PRO A 229 -8.28 12.79 -16.82
CA PRO A 229 -8.66 11.94 -17.94
C PRO A 229 -8.33 10.46 -17.69
N ASP A 230 -7.34 10.16 -16.86
CA ASP A 230 -6.93 8.79 -16.58
C ASP A 230 -7.95 8.09 -15.69
N MET A 231 -8.55 8.81 -14.74
CA MET A 231 -9.63 8.27 -13.92
C MET A 231 -10.87 7.97 -14.77
N LEU A 232 -11.26 8.88 -15.67
CA LEU A 232 -12.35 8.66 -16.61
C LEU A 232 -12.12 7.43 -17.49
N LYS A 233 -10.93 7.36 -18.13
CA LYS A 233 -10.53 6.21 -18.96
C LYS A 233 -10.54 4.91 -18.16
N ARG A 234 -10.08 4.95 -16.90
CA ARG A 234 -10.06 3.78 -16.02
C ARG A 234 -11.47 3.29 -15.76
N MET A 235 -12.40 4.17 -15.37
CA MET A 235 -13.79 3.78 -15.10
C MET A 235 -14.46 3.18 -16.34
N TYR A 236 -14.29 3.80 -17.52
CA TYR A 236 -14.81 3.24 -18.77
C TYR A 236 -14.21 1.86 -19.07
N ALA A 237 -12.89 1.71 -18.94
CA ALA A 237 -12.21 0.45 -19.19
C ALA A 237 -12.66 -0.66 -18.21
N GLU A 238 -12.87 -0.34 -16.94
CA GLU A 238 -13.39 -1.31 -15.97
C GLU A 238 -14.86 -1.66 -16.24
N ALA A 239 -15.70 -0.68 -16.59
CA ALA A 239 -17.09 -0.92 -16.96
C ALA A 239 -17.17 -1.86 -18.16
N LYS A 240 -16.36 -1.61 -19.19
CA LYS A 240 -16.23 -2.49 -20.35
C LYS A 240 -15.78 -3.90 -19.98
N ARG A 241 -14.75 -4.04 -19.13
CA ARG A 241 -14.29 -5.36 -18.65
C ARG A 241 -15.35 -6.11 -17.83
N ALA A 242 -16.19 -5.39 -17.11
CA ALA A 242 -17.31 -5.94 -16.36
C ALA A 242 -18.55 -6.25 -17.25
N GLY A 243 -18.51 -5.94 -18.55
CA GLY A 243 -19.67 -6.09 -19.45
C GLY A 243 -20.77 -5.07 -19.20
N ARG A 244 -20.42 -3.91 -18.64
CA ARG A 244 -21.33 -2.83 -18.20
C ARG A 244 -21.10 -1.52 -18.98
N GLU A 245 -20.52 -1.60 -20.17
CA GLU A 245 -20.23 -0.40 -20.99
C GLU A 245 -21.48 0.39 -21.36
N ASN A 246 -22.62 -0.29 -21.56
CA ASN A 246 -23.92 0.34 -21.85
C ASN A 246 -24.56 1.00 -20.62
N GLU A 247 -23.97 0.84 -19.43
CA GLU A 247 -24.40 1.46 -18.16
C GLU A 247 -23.47 2.61 -17.75
N PHE A 248 -22.48 2.96 -18.57
CA PHE A 248 -21.50 3.99 -18.25
C PHE A 248 -21.95 5.37 -18.75
N TYR A 249 -22.14 6.30 -17.82
CA TYR A 249 -22.55 7.67 -18.11
C TYR A 249 -21.48 8.65 -17.64
N VAL A 250 -21.19 9.65 -18.47
CA VAL A 250 -20.25 10.74 -18.17
C VAL A 250 -21.02 12.03 -18.19
N PHE A 251 -20.87 12.90 -17.20
CA PHE A 251 -21.35 14.27 -17.28
C PHE A 251 -20.16 15.21 -17.28
N HIS A 252 -19.93 15.93 -18.38
CA HIS A 252 -18.77 16.78 -18.57
C HIS A 252 -19.17 18.12 -19.19
N LEU A 253 -18.92 19.22 -18.48
CA LEU A 253 -19.35 20.56 -18.91
C LEU A 253 -18.59 21.07 -20.15
N GLY A 254 -17.33 20.67 -20.32
CA GLY A 254 -16.49 21.10 -21.45
C GLY A 254 -16.50 20.18 -22.68
N HIS A 255 -17.19 19.03 -22.63
CA HIS A 255 -17.19 18.03 -23.72
C HIS A 255 -18.62 17.51 -23.94
N PRO A 256 -19.52 18.34 -24.51
CA PRO A 256 -20.93 18.00 -24.69
C PRO A 256 -21.17 16.74 -25.53
N GLU A 257 -20.24 16.42 -26.43
CA GLU A 257 -20.31 15.29 -27.36
C GLU A 257 -20.22 13.92 -26.68
N ILE A 258 -19.56 13.84 -25.52
CA ILE A 258 -19.49 12.62 -24.70
C ILE A 258 -20.35 12.71 -23.43
N SER A 259 -20.91 13.89 -23.14
CA SER A 259 -21.66 14.13 -21.92
C SER A 259 -23.10 13.64 -22.04
N ALA A 260 -23.55 12.89 -21.04
CA ALA A 260 -24.94 12.63 -20.76
C ALA A 260 -25.70 13.95 -20.56
N ARG A 261 -26.96 13.96 -21.00
CA ARG A 261 -27.86 15.09 -20.80
C ARG A 261 -28.42 15.05 -19.38
N TYR A 262 -28.39 16.18 -18.71
CA TYR A 262 -28.93 16.33 -17.36
C TYR A 262 -29.91 17.49 -17.31
N ASN A 263 -31.11 17.24 -16.81
CA ASN A 263 -32.09 18.28 -16.51
C ASN A 263 -32.49 18.19 -15.02
N PRO A 264 -31.95 19.06 -14.15
CA PRO A 264 -32.21 19.02 -12.70
C PRO A 264 -33.67 19.35 -12.32
N VAL A 265 -34.45 19.94 -13.23
CA VAL A 265 -35.85 20.34 -13.00
C VAL A 265 -36.84 19.52 -13.82
N GLY A 266 -36.37 18.67 -14.73
CA GLY A 266 -37.22 17.89 -15.62
C GLY A 266 -37.92 16.70 -14.96
N ARG A 267 -37.41 16.20 -13.82
CA ARG A 267 -38.04 15.15 -13.02
C ARG A 267 -38.27 15.63 -11.59
N PHE A 268 -39.53 15.70 -11.19
CA PHE A 268 -39.98 16.09 -9.84
C PHE A 268 -41.16 15.20 -9.42
N GLY A 269 -41.22 14.84 -8.13
CA GLY A 269 -42.40 14.17 -7.57
C GLY A 269 -43.49 15.17 -7.20
N ARG A 270 -43.09 16.36 -6.74
CA ARG A 270 -43.97 17.50 -6.45
C ARG A 270 -43.51 18.75 -7.18
N ILE A 271 -44.45 19.55 -7.67
CA ILE A 271 -44.14 20.82 -8.39
C ILE A 271 -43.26 21.73 -7.54
N SER A 272 -43.47 21.75 -6.22
CA SER A 272 -42.66 22.53 -5.28
C SER A 272 -41.17 22.15 -5.23
N GLU A 273 -40.80 20.97 -5.71
CA GLU A 273 -39.38 20.60 -5.85
C GLU A 273 -38.68 21.41 -6.94
N VAL A 274 -39.38 21.81 -8.01
CA VAL A 274 -38.82 22.66 -9.07
C VAL A 274 -38.49 24.02 -8.49
N ALA A 275 -39.47 24.64 -7.83
CA ALA A 275 -39.28 25.89 -7.09
C ALA A 275 -38.15 25.78 -6.06
N GLY A 276 -38.11 24.70 -5.28
CA GLY A 276 -37.07 24.45 -4.27
C GLY A 276 -35.66 24.28 -4.85
N ARG A 277 -35.51 23.57 -5.97
CA ARG A 277 -34.19 23.35 -6.61
C ARG A 277 -33.66 24.63 -7.25
N ILE A 278 -34.54 25.48 -7.80
CA ILE A 278 -34.17 26.77 -8.40
C ILE A 278 -33.85 27.80 -7.31
N SER A 279 -34.75 28.00 -6.35
CA SER A 279 -34.56 29.02 -5.31
C SER A 279 -33.54 28.61 -4.24
N GLY A 280 -33.31 27.30 -4.06
CA GLY A 280 -32.37 26.75 -3.09
C GLY A 280 -30.93 27.24 -3.28
N GLN A 281 -30.55 27.58 -4.52
CA GLN A 281 -29.24 28.16 -4.87
C GLN A 281 -29.07 29.61 -4.38
N LEU A 282 -30.17 30.29 -4.03
CA LEU A 282 -30.16 31.67 -3.55
C LEU A 282 -29.81 31.71 -2.05
N SER A 283 -29.07 32.75 -1.66
CA SER A 283 -28.71 32.99 -0.26
C SER A 283 -29.95 33.17 0.60
N GLY A 284 -29.99 32.46 1.74
CA GLY A 284 -31.07 32.58 2.72
C GLY A 284 -30.91 33.74 3.71
N ALA A 285 -29.88 34.59 3.55
CA ALA A 285 -29.55 35.64 4.52
C ALA A 285 -29.83 37.06 3.99
N GLY A 286 -30.30 37.93 4.89
CA GLY A 286 -30.51 39.36 4.62
C GLY A 286 -31.57 39.62 3.53
N ASN A 287 -31.36 40.69 2.74
CA ASN A 287 -32.28 41.07 1.65
C ASN A 287 -32.48 39.98 0.58
N SER A 288 -31.57 39.00 0.50
CA SER A 288 -31.68 37.88 -0.46
C SER A 288 -32.77 36.87 -0.05
N ALA A 289 -33.18 36.83 1.21
CA ALA A 289 -34.22 35.92 1.69
C ALA A 289 -35.61 36.25 1.12
N ALA A 290 -35.96 37.54 1.06
CA ALA A 290 -37.22 37.98 0.45
C ALA A 290 -37.27 37.65 -1.05
N PHE A 291 -36.14 37.81 -1.74
CA PHE A 291 -36.01 37.43 -3.15
C PHE A 291 -36.09 35.90 -3.35
N LYS A 292 -35.51 35.11 -2.46
CA LYS A 292 -35.59 33.64 -2.47
C LYS A 292 -37.03 33.14 -2.28
N GLU A 293 -37.76 33.71 -1.33
CA GLU A 293 -39.17 33.40 -1.09
C GLU A 293 -40.06 33.82 -2.27
N PHE A 294 -39.82 35.00 -2.83
CA PHE A 294 -40.51 35.44 -4.06
C PHE A 294 -40.25 34.49 -5.23
N ALA A 295 -38.97 34.15 -5.49
CA ALA A 295 -38.59 33.25 -6.56
C ALA A 295 -39.20 31.85 -6.38
N TRP A 296 -39.30 31.36 -5.15
CA TRP A 296 -39.95 30.08 -4.86
C TRP A 296 -41.46 30.10 -5.12
N ARG A 297 -42.14 31.23 -4.85
CA ARG A 297 -43.58 31.38 -5.12
C ARG A 297 -43.91 31.61 -6.60
N PHE A 298 -42.98 32.16 -7.37
CA PHE A 298 -43.19 32.50 -8.77
C PHE A 298 -43.01 31.30 -9.71
N VAL A 299 -42.12 30.37 -9.37
CA VAL A 299 -41.85 29.11 -10.10
C VAL A 299 -42.94 28.08 -9.83
#